data_AF-A0A377GP02-F1
#
_entry.id   AF-A0A377GP02-F1
#
_cell.length_a   1.000
_cell.length_b   1.000
_cell.length_c   1.000
_cell.angle_alpha   90.00
_cell.angle_beta   90.00
_cell.angle_gamma   90.00
#
_symmetry.space_group_name_H-M   'P 1'
#
loop_
_entity.id
_entity.type
_entity.pdbx_description
1 polymer ?
#
loop_
_entity_poly.entity_id
_entity_poly.type
_entity_poly.pdbx_seq_one_letter_code
_entity_poly.pdbx_strand_id
1 'polypeptide(L)'
;MRGKVFYTPEEEQSITRIQSTIRGRLHRKKFGINHARDVDLTYESTWLVGNDPKIEGLEPYVTPIGKIALVGTSGLRSLGLICELANQENIPKLIIVDNSIKVIRFWRLLRSLAESVAPKNFQASFKSFLQEHPSLFRTISEINAPNIKYENQDPVSYMNSLIAQYGLDYVLSVIKSMVIIGQSWAESSLFIAIGNILKLHGIEKAYTYPSNIEACVDATTRAQVANSIKLFKPCLSIASNNQAGMPTKVFLKIPETIEQSQVSQISLAKVQEIIDDELYRDLIASSAYLKVNIQKLLNTLFSSISGHDNKLSLISNKILGNLNAAFSNIKGITHPDKQKQMISLFLGGVIFAMACDDLKYGYRCNDEFKKYIVHLVSSVREEPVSNLHYILGDELLYGEAPSFLQEVGNKVLSNLSGAFLWNLFNQTLDLGLGTKRTFLPKLDAGNLALLLNFCEQHSNNLESIDFEVKPFATELGCGK
;
A
#
# COMPACT_ATOMS: atom_id res chain seq x y z
N MET A 1 -3.47 40.79 31.30
CA MET A 1 -2.28 40.80 30.44
C MET A 1 -1.42 39.59 30.80
N ARG A 2 -1.37 38.53 29.98
CA ARG A 2 -0.45 37.40 30.21
C ARG A 2 0.91 37.82 29.65
N GLY A 3 1.92 37.92 30.52
CA GLY A 3 3.28 38.30 30.14
C GLY A 3 3.83 37.34 29.10
N LYS A 4 4.35 37.88 28.00
CA LYS A 4 5.15 37.09 27.05
C LYS A 4 6.42 36.68 27.79
N VAL A 5 6.56 35.39 28.04
CA VAL A 5 7.82 34.81 28.51
C VAL A 5 8.77 34.86 27.32
N PHE A 6 9.82 35.65 27.42
CA PHE A 6 10.90 35.68 26.44
C PHE A 6 11.93 34.64 26.86
N TYR A 7 12.11 33.61 26.03
CA TYR A 7 13.18 32.65 26.21
C TYR A 7 14.50 33.28 25.77
N THR A 8 15.57 32.97 26.50
CA THR A 8 16.93 33.24 26.04
C THR A 8 17.24 32.37 24.80
N PRO A 9 18.19 32.78 23.93
CA PRO A 9 18.58 32.00 22.75
C PRO A 9 19.02 30.57 23.07
N GLU A 10 19.65 30.35 24.24
CA GLU A 10 20.08 29.03 24.71
C GLU A 10 18.90 28.16 25.16
N GLU A 11 17.88 28.77 25.77
CA GLU A 11 16.62 28.09 26.11
C GLU A 11 15.83 27.73 24.85
N GLU A 12 15.77 28.61 23.84
CA GLU A 12 15.12 28.30 22.55
C GLU A 12 15.80 27.13 21.83
N GLN A 13 17.13 27.09 21.81
CA GLN A 13 17.88 25.95 21.23
C GLN A 13 17.61 24.65 21.99
N SER A 14 17.56 24.71 23.32
CA SER A 14 17.31 23.55 24.17
C SER A 14 15.88 23.02 23.99
N ILE A 15 14.89 23.91 23.95
CA ILE A 15 13.49 23.59 23.66
C ILE A 15 13.35 22.98 22.26
N THR A 16 14.03 23.54 21.26
CA THR A 16 14.01 23.03 19.88
C THR A 16 14.61 21.63 19.80
N ARG A 17 15.72 21.36 20.51
CA ARG A 17 16.32 20.01 20.60
C ARG A 17 15.39 19.02 21.28
N ILE A 18 14.76 19.40 22.39
CA ILE A 18 13.81 18.55 23.11
C ILE A 18 12.59 18.23 22.24
N GLN A 19 12.00 19.25 21.60
CA GLN A 19 10.87 19.07 20.68
C GLN A 19 11.23 18.21 19.48
N SER A 20 12.40 18.42 18.87
CA SER A 20 12.92 17.59 17.79
C SER A 20 13.10 16.14 18.23
N THR A 21 13.65 15.92 19.42
CA THR A 21 13.86 14.57 19.99
C THR A 21 12.54 13.86 20.28
N ILE A 22 11.56 14.56 20.88
CA ILE A 22 10.24 14.02 21.17
C ILE A 22 9.48 13.74 19.88
N ARG A 23 9.46 14.67 18.92
CA ARG A 23 8.86 14.48 17.59
C ARG A 23 9.52 13.28 16.90
N GLY A 24 10.84 13.19 16.90
CA GLY A 24 11.57 12.04 16.36
C GLY A 24 11.17 10.72 17.01
N ARG A 25 11.02 10.68 18.34
CA ARG A 25 10.56 9.48 19.08
C ARG A 25 9.12 9.12 18.71
N LEU A 26 8.21 10.09 18.68
CA LEU A 26 6.81 9.88 18.31
C LEU A 26 6.67 9.46 16.85
N HIS A 27 7.46 10.03 15.94
CA HIS A 27 7.51 9.63 14.53
C HIS A 27 8.03 8.19 14.39
N ARG A 28 9.12 7.82 15.07
CA ARG A 28 9.62 6.44 15.07
C ARG A 28 8.60 5.45 15.65
N LYS A 29 7.82 5.86 16.65
CA LYS A 29 6.74 5.04 17.22
C LYS A 29 5.52 4.93 16.29
N LYS A 30 5.16 6.01 15.58
CA LYS A 30 3.98 6.09 14.70
C LYS A 30 4.22 5.48 13.31
N PHE A 31 5.44 5.61 12.79
CA PHE A 31 5.85 5.15 11.45
C PHE A 31 6.95 4.09 11.55
N GLY A 32 6.96 3.31 12.63
CA GLY A 32 7.90 2.22 12.81
C GLY A 32 7.76 1.23 11.65
N ILE A 33 8.80 1.13 10.82
CA ILE A 33 8.85 0.13 9.76
C ILE A 33 9.15 -1.22 10.42
N ASN A 34 8.15 -2.10 10.43
CA ASN A 34 8.32 -3.45 10.91
C ASN A 34 8.86 -4.33 9.78
N HIS A 35 9.97 -5.01 10.05
CA HIS A 35 10.44 -6.08 9.20
C HIS A 35 9.45 -7.24 9.27
N ALA A 36 9.26 -7.94 8.16
CA ALA A 36 8.63 -9.26 8.19
C ALA A 36 9.43 -10.17 9.12
N ARG A 37 8.75 -11.11 9.78
CA ARG A 37 9.43 -12.13 10.57
C ARG A 37 10.20 -13.04 9.62
N ASP A 38 11.30 -13.62 10.08
CA ASP A 38 12.14 -14.49 9.25
C ASP A 38 11.34 -15.66 8.64
N VAL A 39 10.30 -16.14 9.33
CA VAL A 39 9.39 -17.20 8.84
C VAL A 39 8.51 -16.77 7.65
N ASP A 40 8.31 -15.47 7.48
CA ASP A 40 7.49 -14.87 6.42
C ASP A 40 8.38 -14.44 5.22
N LEU A 41 9.71 -14.62 5.31
CA LEU A 41 10.68 -14.31 4.25
C LEU A 41 11.00 -15.54 3.39
N THR A 42 11.30 -15.28 2.12
CA THR A 42 11.76 -16.30 1.16
C THR A 42 13.27 -16.54 1.27
N TYR A 43 13.76 -17.61 0.63
CA TYR A 43 15.17 -18.03 0.65
C TYR A 43 15.86 -17.92 -0.73
N GLU A 44 15.38 -17.02 -1.58
CA GLU A 44 15.89 -16.86 -2.94
C GLU A 44 17.28 -16.22 -3.00
N SER A 45 18.20 -16.82 -3.75
CA SER A 45 19.55 -16.28 -3.90
C SER A 45 19.54 -14.98 -4.73
N THR A 46 20.39 -14.03 -4.33
CA THR A 46 20.52 -12.71 -4.97
C THR A 46 21.04 -12.83 -6.40
N TRP A 47 20.40 -12.13 -7.34
CA TRP A 47 20.98 -11.82 -8.65
C TRP A 47 21.90 -10.61 -8.49
N LEU A 48 23.22 -10.83 -8.34
CA LEU A 48 24.13 -9.75 -7.91
C LEU A 48 24.13 -8.54 -8.83
N VAL A 49 24.18 -8.72 -10.15
CA VAL A 49 24.11 -7.61 -11.12
C VAL A 49 22.67 -7.36 -11.61
N GLY A 50 21.72 -8.20 -11.18
CA GLY A 50 20.36 -8.24 -11.71
C GLY A 50 20.28 -8.97 -13.07
N ASN A 51 19.16 -9.64 -13.30
CA ASN A 51 18.83 -10.32 -14.55
C ASN A 51 18.10 -9.42 -15.55
N ASP A 52 17.99 -8.12 -15.26
CA ASP A 52 17.38 -7.18 -16.19
C ASP A 52 18.34 -6.83 -17.34
N PRO A 53 17.81 -6.63 -18.57
CA PRO A 53 18.55 -6.01 -19.65
C PRO A 53 19.23 -4.71 -19.20
N LYS A 54 20.19 -4.27 -19.99
CA LYS A 54 20.75 -2.93 -19.83
C LYS A 54 19.61 -1.91 -19.92
N ILE A 55 19.58 -1.00 -18.95
CA ILE A 55 18.54 0.02 -18.83
C ILE A 55 19.06 1.24 -19.59
N GLU A 56 18.29 1.72 -20.56
CA GLU A 56 18.62 2.86 -21.42
C GLU A 56 17.52 3.93 -21.29
N GLY A 57 17.83 5.18 -21.59
CA GLY A 57 16.85 6.28 -21.55
C GLY A 57 16.64 6.90 -20.16
N LEU A 58 17.62 6.76 -19.26
CA LEU A 58 17.55 7.35 -17.91
C LEU A 58 17.99 8.83 -17.87
N GLU A 59 18.63 9.32 -18.93
CA GLU A 59 19.18 10.67 -19.03
C GLU A 59 18.17 11.78 -18.67
N PRO A 60 16.90 11.73 -19.10
CA PRO A 60 15.89 12.75 -18.74
C PRO A 60 15.51 12.75 -17.25
N TYR A 61 15.80 11.67 -16.53
CA TYR A 61 15.41 11.46 -15.14
C TYR A 61 16.55 11.72 -14.15
N VAL A 62 17.77 11.93 -14.64
CA VAL A 62 18.92 12.31 -13.81
C VAL A 62 18.59 13.61 -13.07
N THR A 63 18.82 13.63 -11.76
CA THR A 63 18.52 14.78 -10.93
C THR A 63 19.73 15.70 -10.82
N PRO A 64 19.70 16.89 -11.46
CA PRO A 64 20.87 17.76 -11.49
C PRO A 64 21.17 18.39 -10.12
N ILE A 65 20.14 18.60 -9.28
CA ILE A 65 20.27 19.27 -7.98
C ILE A 65 19.34 18.59 -6.97
N GLY A 66 19.82 18.50 -5.72
CA GLY A 66 19.03 18.07 -4.59
C GLY A 66 19.19 16.59 -4.25
N LYS A 67 18.54 16.17 -3.17
CA LYS A 67 18.63 14.80 -2.66
C LYS A 67 17.61 13.92 -3.36
N ILE A 68 18.02 12.71 -3.69
CA ILE A 68 17.14 11.69 -4.26
C ILE A 68 17.13 10.41 -3.42
N ALA A 69 16.10 9.59 -3.63
CA ALA A 69 16.05 8.23 -3.09
C ALA A 69 15.66 7.21 -4.15
N LEU A 70 16.14 5.97 -4.02
CA LEU A 70 15.69 4.83 -4.80
C LEU A 70 15.23 3.75 -3.83
N VAL A 71 13.99 3.32 -3.98
CA VAL A 71 13.48 2.10 -3.36
C VAL A 71 13.65 0.98 -4.37
N GLY A 72 14.58 0.07 -4.13
CA GLY A 72 14.97 -0.98 -5.08
C GLY A 72 14.93 -2.36 -4.46
N THR A 73 14.82 -3.38 -5.32
CA THR A 73 15.09 -4.79 -4.98
C THR A 73 16.46 -5.20 -5.54
N SER A 74 16.82 -6.48 -5.46
CA SER A 74 17.99 -7.05 -6.11
C SER A 74 19.34 -6.64 -5.48
N GLY A 75 20.43 -7.03 -6.13
CA GLY A 75 21.81 -6.72 -5.75
C GLY A 75 22.30 -5.38 -6.31
N LEU A 76 23.55 -5.36 -6.74
CA LEU A 76 24.32 -4.20 -7.20
C LEU A 76 23.63 -3.35 -8.29
N ARG A 77 22.65 -3.87 -9.03
CA ARG A 77 21.90 -3.04 -10.01
C ARG A 77 21.25 -1.84 -9.37
N SER A 78 20.65 -2.02 -8.18
CA SER A 78 20.04 -0.91 -7.44
C SER A 78 21.07 0.15 -7.06
N LEU A 79 22.30 -0.25 -6.73
CA LEU A 79 23.41 0.66 -6.49
C LEU A 79 23.84 1.40 -7.76
N GLY A 80 23.95 0.69 -8.89
CA GLY A 80 24.27 1.31 -10.18
C GLY A 80 23.23 2.36 -10.59
N LEU A 81 21.95 1.99 -10.51
CA LEU A 81 20.83 2.86 -10.87
C LEU A 81 20.77 4.13 -10.03
N ILE A 82 20.92 4.03 -8.71
CA ILE A 82 20.88 5.22 -7.86
C ILE A 82 22.09 6.13 -8.12
N CYS A 83 23.26 5.56 -8.41
CA CYS A 83 24.44 6.35 -8.80
C CYS A 83 24.23 7.09 -10.13
N GLU A 84 23.57 6.44 -11.10
CA GLU A 84 23.27 7.04 -12.41
C GLU A 84 22.23 8.15 -12.33
N LEU A 85 21.19 7.99 -11.50
CA LEU A 85 20.11 8.98 -11.35
C LEU A 85 20.49 10.19 -10.48
N ALA A 86 21.49 10.05 -9.62
CA ALA A 86 21.88 11.07 -8.64
C ALA A 86 22.88 12.10 -9.21
N ASN A 87 22.84 13.31 -8.68
CA ASN A 87 24.01 14.20 -8.74
C ASN A 87 25.08 13.72 -7.76
N GLN A 88 26.35 13.91 -8.09
CA GLN A 88 27.47 13.57 -7.20
C GLN A 88 27.61 14.55 -6.02
N GLU A 89 26.85 15.65 -5.98
CA GLU A 89 26.89 16.64 -4.90
C GLU A 89 26.26 16.12 -3.60
N ASN A 90 25.26 15.25 -3.70
CA ASN A 90 24.56 14.69 -2.55
C ASN A 90 24.64 13.17 -2.57
N ILE A 91 24.96 12.54 -1.43
CA ILE A 91 24.88 11.09 -1.31
C ILE A 91 23.39 10.67 -1.40
N PRO A 92 22.97 9.94 -2.44
CA PRO A 92 21.58 9.56 -2.60
C PRO A 92 21.18 8.50 -1.56
N LYS A 93 19.88 8.44 -1.26
CA LYS A 93 19.33 7.47 -0.31
C LYS A 93 18.91 6.19 -1.03
N LEU A 94 19.74 5.16 -0.95
CA LEU A 94 19.36 3.82 -1.38
C LEU A 94 18.57 3.11 -0.27
N ILE A 95 17.39 2.59 -0.62
CA ILE A 95 16.53 1.80 0.25
C ILE A 95 16.28 0.45 -0.44
N ILE A 96 16.83 -0.63 0.12
CA ILE A 96 16.58 -1.97 -0.36
C ILE A 96 15.34 -2.53 0.35
N VAL A 97 14.31 -2.86 -0.41
CA VAL A 97 13.13 -3.62 0.05
C VAL A 97 13.16 -4.96 -0.65
N ASP A 98 13.28 -6.03 0.14
CA ASP A 98 13.33 -7.38 -0.41
C ASP A 98 12.71 -8.37 0.58
N ASN A 99 12.01 -9.39 0.05
CA ASN A 99 11.44 -10.44 0.88
C ASN A 99 12.35 -11.69 0.95
N SER A 100 13.55 -11.67 0.38
CA SER A 100 14.53 -12.76 0.53
C SER A 100 15.54 -12.49 1.64
N ILE A 101 15.65 -13.46 2.56
CA ILE A 101 16.66 -13.45 3.63
C ILE A 101 18.10 -13.39 3.07
N LYS A 102 18.36 -14.00 1.91
CA LYS A 102 19.70 -14.03 1.32
C LYS A 102 20.09 -12.67 0.73
N VAL A 103 19.14 -11.98 0.10
CA VAL A 103 19.34 -10.61 -0.41
C VAL A 103 19.60 -9.64 0.74
N ILE A 104 18.78 -9.73 1.79
CA ILE A 104 18.95 -8.91 3.01
C ILE A 104 20.33 -9.17 3.65
N ARG A 105 20.72 -10.44 3.78
CA ARG A 105 22.01 -10.82 4.37
C ARG A 105 23.19 -10.37 3.52
N PHE A 106 23.11 -10.51 2.19
CA PHE A 106 24.12 -10.02 1.25
C PHE A 106 24.38 -8.53 1.48
N TRP A 107 23.33 -7.70 1.47
CA TRP A 107 23.48 -6.25 1.65
C TRP A 107 24.00 -5.87 3.03
N ARG A 108 23.56 -6.54 4.10
CA ARG A 108 24.06 -6.29 5.46
C ARG A 108 25.57 -6.57 5.56
N LEU A 109 26.03 -7.68 4.98
CA LEU A 109 27.45 -8.03 4.99
C LEU A 109 28.27 -7.12 4.09
N LEU A 110 27.76 -6.77 2.89
CA LEU A 110 28.44 -5.82 2.01
C LEU A 110 28.58 -4.43 2.65
N ARG A 111 27.55 -3.97 3.39
CA ARG A 111 27.65 -2.73 4.18
C ARG A 111 28.73 -2.83 5.25
N SER A 112 28.74 -3.93 6.00
CA SER A 112 29.75 -4.17 7.04
C SER A 112 31.17 -4.22 6.46
N LEU A 113 31.34 -4.77 5.26
CA LEU A 113 32.61 -4.75 4.55
C LEU A 113 33.03 -3.32 4.19
N ALA A 114 32.11 -2.52 3.64
CA ALA A 114 32.38 -1.13 3.27
C ALA A 114 32.75 -0.27 4.48
N GLU A 115 32.14 -0.54 5.64
CA GLU A 115 32.41 0.16 6.91
C GLU A 115 33.75 -0.24 7.54
N SER A 116 34.16 -1.51 7.43
CA SER A 116 35.32 -2.05 8.13
C SER A 116 36.63 -1.93 7.35
N VAL A 117 36.57 -1.94 6.01
CA VAL A 117 37.76 -1.97 5.16
C VAL A 117 38.20 -0.56 4.78
N ALA A 118 39.50 -0.29 4.86
CA ALA A 118 40.08 0.95 4.35
C ALA A 118 39.77 1.09 2.85
N PRO A 119 39.30 2.26 2.35
CA PRO A 119 38.79 2.40 0.98
C PRO A 119 39.68 1.76 -0.09
N LYS A 120 40.99 2.05 -0.06
CA LYS A 120 41.99 1.51 -1.02
C LYS A 120 42.03 -0.02 -1.14
N ASN A 121 41.57 -0.75 -0.12
CA ASN A 121 41.57 -2.22 -0.09
C ASN A 121 40.20 -2.81 -0.47
N PHE A 122 39.16 -1.99 -0.62
CA PHE A 122 37.78 -2.45 -0.79
C PHE A 122 37.61 -3.40 -1.98
N GLN A 123 38.20 -3.09 -3.15
CA GLN A 123 38.04 -3.92 -4.34
C GLN A 123 38.60 -5.34 -4.15
N ALA A 124 39.76 -5.48 -3.50
CA ALA A 124 40.35 -6.78 -3.18
C ALA A 124 39.49 -7.52 -2.15
N SER A 125 39.06 -6.83 -1.09
CA SER A 125 38.20 -7.41 -0.05
C SER A 125 36.81 -7.79 -0.57
N PHE A 126 36.27 -7.06 -1.55
CA PHE A 126 35.00 -7.40 -2.20
C PHE A 126 35.11 -8.71 -2.98
N LYS A 127 36.23 -8.95 -3.68
CA LYS A 127 36.49 -10.23 -4.34
C LYS A 127 36.55 -11.38 -3.33
N SER A 128 37.27 -11.22 -2.23
CA SER A 128 37.32 -12.24 -1.16
C SER A 128 35.94 -12.48 -0.54
N PHE A 129 35.18 -11.42 -0.28
CA PHE A 129 33.82 -11.49 0.25
C PHE A 129 32.90 -12.35 -0.62
N LEU A 130 32.98 -12.23 -1.95
CA LEU A 130 32.20 -13.07 -2.86
C LEU A 130 32.63 -14.55 -2.77
N GLN A 131 33.93 -14.83 -2.62
CA GLN A 131 34.45 -16.19 -2.46
C GLN A 131 34.05 -16.83 -1.14
N GLU A 132 33.93 -16.04 -0.07
CA GLU A 132 33.56 -16.49 1.28
C GLU A 132 32.05 -16.73 1.44
N HIS A 133 31.22 -16.09 0.61
CA HIS A 133 29.75 -16.14 0.72
C HIS A 133 29.00 -16.58 -0.55
N PRO A 134 29.43 -17.66 -1.24
CA PRO A 134 28.83 -18.07 -2.51
C PRO A 134 27.36 -18.48 -2.38
N SER A 135 26.89 -18.85 -1.18
CA SER A 135 25.51 -19.28 -0.94
C SER A 135 24.47 -18.15 -0.97
N LEU A 136 24.90 -16.88 -0.90
CA LEU A 136 24.01 -15.72 -0.83
C LEU A 136 23.53 -15.26 -2.21
N PHE A 137 24.17 -15.72 -3.28
CA PHE A 137 23.90 -15.25 -4.62
C PHE A 137 24.00 -16.38 -5.65
N ARG A 138 23.51 -16.08 -6.85
CA ARG A 138 23.69 -16.93 -8.02
C ARG A 138 24.75 -16.31 -8.91
N THR A 139 25.69 -17.11 -9.39
CA THR A 139 26.62 -16.69 -10.44
C THR A 139 26.00 -17.07 -11.77
N ILE A 140 25.82 -16.09 -12.67
CA ILE A 140 25.43 -16.35 -14.05
C ILE A 140 26.72 -16.32 -14.86
N SER A 141 27.09 -17.45 -15.44
CA SER A 141 28.27 -17.50 -16.31
C SER A 141 28.02 -16.75 -17.61
N GLU A 142 26.82 -16.83 -18.19
CA GLU A 142 26.42 -16.10 -19.41
C GLU A 142 24.87 -16.09 -19.55
N ILE A 143 24.27 -14.95 -19.91
CA ILE A 143 22.90 -14.89 -20.40
C ILE A 143 22.95 -14.89 -21.93
N ASN A 144 22.72 -16.06 -22.53
CA ASN A 144 22.71 -16.22 -23.99
C ASN A 144 21.38 -15.76 -24.58
N ALA A 145 21.28 -14.47 -24.89
CA ALA A 145 20.18 -13.90 -25.67
C ALA A 145 20.76 -12.96 -26.75
N PRO A 146 20.93 -13.43 -28.00
CA PRO A 146 21.72 -12.74 -29.03
C PRO A 146 21.20 -11.34 -29.41
N ASN A 147 19.94 -11.04 -29.09
CA ASN A 147 19.30 -9.76 -29.43
C ASN A 147 19.05 -8.86 -28.20
N ILE A 148 19.52 -9.24 -27.01
CA ILE A 148 19.27 -8.51 -25.77
C ILE A 148 20.60 -8.23 -25.09
N LYS A 149 20.87 -6.95 -24.85
CA LYS A 149 22.08 -6.52 -24.15
C LYS A 149 21.84 -6.55 -22.65
N TYR A 150 22.66 -7.30 -21.92
CA TYR A 150 22.69 -7.29 -20.47
C TYR A 150 23.95 -6.56 -19.98
N GLU A 151 23.95 -6.18 -18.71
CA GLU A 151 25.17 -5.75 -18.02
C GLU A 151 26.16 -6.91 -17.91
N ASN A 152 27.44 -6.57 -17.71
CA ASN A 152 28.45 -7.58 -17.39
C ASN A 152 28.07 -8.28 -16.08
N GLN A 153 27.77 -9.57 -16.16
CA GLN A 153 27.27 -10.35 -15.03
C GLN A 153 28.38 -10.74 -14.03
N ASP A 154 29.66 -10.49 -14.34
CA ASP A 154 30.74 -10.62 -13.36
C ASP A 154 30.63 -9.51 -12.30
N PRO A 155 30.30 -9.82 -11.04
CA PRO A 155 30.03 -8.81 -10.03
C PRO A 155 31.26 -7.95 -9.69
N VAL A 156 32.47 -8.52 -9.81
CA VAL A 156 33.73 -7.81 -9.57
C VAL A 156 33.95 -6.76 -10.64
N SER A 157 33.84 -7.14 -11.92
CA SER A 157 33.93 -6.22 -13.05
C SER A 157 32.85 -5.14 -12.96
N TYR A 158 31.60 -5.50 -12.65
CA TYR A 158 30.50 -4.55 -12.52
C TYR A 158 30.76 -3.51 -11.41
N MET A 159 31.17 -3.95 -10.20
CA MET A 159 31.53 -3.05 -9.10
C MET A 159 32.71 -2.15 -9.46
N ASN A 160 33.73 -2.69 -10.13
CA ASN A 160 34.88 -1.91 -10.57
C ASN A 160 34.49 -0.85 -11.61
N SER A 161 33.57 -1.16 -12.53
CA SER A 161 33.01 -0.18 -13.46
C SER A 161 32.26 0.94 -12.75
N LEU A 162 31.44 0.62 -11.74
CA LEU A 162 30.75 1.64 -10.93
C LEU A 162 31.74 2.54 -10.19
N ILE A 163 32.77 1.96 -9.58
CA ILE A 163 33.83 2.71 -8.88
C ILE A 163 34.61 3.60 -9.84
N ALA A 164 34.94 3.10 -11.03
CA ALA A 164 35.64 3.87 -12.04
C ALA A 164 34.81 5.05 -12.55
N GLN A 165 33.49 4.86 -12.68
CA GLN A 165 32.59 5.88 -13.21
C GLN A 165 32.20 6.95 -12.18
N TYR A 166 31.91 6.56 -10.94
CA TYR A 166 31.36 7.47 -9.92
C TYR A 166 32.32 7.79 -8.78
N GLY A 167 33.49 7.14 -8.73
CA GLY A 167 34.47 7.28 -7.66
C GLY A 167 34.20 6.36 -6.47
N LEU A 168 35.29 5.84 -5.90
CA LEU A 168 35.24 4.86 -4.81
C LEU A 168 34.51 5.41 -3.56
N ASP A 169 34.89 6.60 -3.11
CA ASP A 169 34.35 7.17 -1.88
C ASP A 169 32.84 7.45 -1.98
N TYR A 170 32.38 7.87 -3.16
CA TYR A 170 30.97 8.11 -3.42
C TYR A 170 30.17 6.79 -3.36
N VAL A 171 30.62 5.76 -4.10
CA VAL A 171 29.99 4.44 -4.11
C VAL A 171 29.93 3.84 -2.69
N LEU A 172 31.04 3.90 -1.94
CA LEU A 172 31.07 3.42 -0.56
C LEU A 172 30.14 4.21 0.36
N SER A 173 30.01 5.53 0.15
CA SER A 173 29.10 6.36 0.94
C SER A 173 27.63 6.00 0.70
N VAL A 174 27.25 5.65 -0.53
CA VAL A 174 25.92 5.13 -0.83
C VAL A 174 25.68 3.80 -0.10
N ILE A 175 26.62 2.85 -0.21
CA ILE A 175 26.53 1.54 0.47
C ILE A 175 26.43 1.71 1.99
N LYS A 176 27.28 2.53 2.60
CA LYS A 176 27.30 2.78 4.06
C LYS A 176 26.00 3.40 4.55
N SER A 177 25.41 4.30 3.77
CA SER A 177 24.23 5.07 4.19
C SER A 177 22.89 4.44 3.79
N MET A 178 22.90 3.28 3.13
CA MET A 178 21.68 2.62 2.66
C MET A 178 20.83 2.06 3.81
N VAL A 179 19.54 1.93 3.54
CA VAL A 179 18.57 1.29 4.43
C VAL A 179 18.20 -0.07 3.83
N ILE A 180 18.11 -1.11 4.66
CA ILE A 180 17.76 -2.47 4.24
C ILE A 180 16.51 -2.88 5.02
N ILE A 181 15.43 -3.18 4.31
CA ILE A 181 14.12 -3.54 4.86
C ILE A 181 13.74 -4.92 4.33
N GLY A 182 13.52 -5.85 5.26
CA GLY A 182 13.11 -7.21 4.94
C GLY A 182 11.60 -7.29 4.91
N GLN A 183 10.99 -7.08 3.75
CA GLN A 183 9.53 -7.02 3.60
C GLN A 183 9.12 -7.22 2.13
N SER A 184 7.87 -7.64 1.92
CA SER A 184 7.26 -7.75 0.60
C SER A 184 7.00 -6.38 -0.05
N TRP A 185 7.17 -6.32 -1.36
CA TRP A 185 6.72 -5.19 -2.19
C TRP A 185 5.19 -5.02 -2.18
N ALA A 186 4.44 -6.06 -1.82
CA ALA A 186 2.99 -6.03 -1.67
C ALA A 186 2.51 -5.29 -0.40
N GLU A 187 3.40 -4.97 0.53
CA GLU A 187 3.06 -4.32 1.80
C GLU A 187 2.87 -2.80 1.62
N SER A 188 1.65 -2.37 1.26
CA SER A 188 1.36 -0.96 0.96
C SER A 188 1.68 0.02 2.09
N SER A 189 1.49 -0.38 3.35
CA SER A 189 1.75 0.47 4.51
C SER A 189 3.23 0.86 4.63
N LEU A 190 4.13 -0.03 4.21
CA LEU A 190 5.57 0.21 4.14
C LEU A 190 5.88 1.36 3.17
N PHE A 191 5.34 1.32 1.96
CA PHE A 191 5.63 2.31 0.93
C PHE A 191 5.07 3.69 1.30
N ILE A 192 3.90 3.74 1.94
CA ILE A 192 3.37 4.98 2.53
C ILE A 192 4.34 5.52 3.60
N ALA A 193 4.82 4.66 4.50
CA ALA A 193 5.75 5.05 5.55
C ALA A 193 7.10 5.56 4.98
N ILE A 194 7.68 4.86 4.01
CA ILE A 194 8.91 5.29 3.34
C ILE A 194 8.69 6.66 2.68
N GLY A 195 7.61 6.84 1.91
CA GLY A 195 7.31 8.12 1.26
C GLY A 195 7.18 9.28 2.26
N ASN A 196 6.52 9.06 3.40
CA ASN A 196 6.42 10.06 4.46
C ASN A 196 7.78 10.38 5.11
N ILE A 197 8.61 9.36 5.35
CA ILE A 197 9.96 9.55 5.91
C ILE A 197 10.84 10.35 4.94
N LEU A 198 10.82 10.02 3.65
CA LEU A 198 11.59 10.74 2.64
C LEU A 198 11.20 12.23 2.58
N LYS A 199 9.90 12.54 2.60
CA LYS A 199 9.41 13.92 2.68
C LYS A 199 9.90 14.66 3.92
N LEU A 200 9.89 14.01 5.08
CA LEU A 200 10.42 14.60 6.32
C LEU A 200 11.92 14.93 6.24
N HIS A 201 12.67 14.19 5.41
CA HIS A 201 14.08 14.44 5.15
C HIS A 201 14.36 15.40 3.98
N GLY A 202 13.32 16.01 3.40
CA GLY A 202 13.44 16.92 2.26
C GLY A 202 13.90 16.22 0.98
N ILE A 203 13.58 14.94 0.82
CA ILE A 203 13.86 14.17 -0.39
C ILE A 203 12.58 14.16 -1.23
N GLU A 204 12.53 15.02 -2.24
CA GLU A 204 11.33 15.21 -3.08
C GLU A 204 11.30 14.24 -4.27
N LYS A 205 12.47 13.88 -4.79
CA LYS A 205 12.57 12.94 -5.91
C LYS A 205 12.89 11.54 -5.42
N ALA A 206 11.95 10.64 -5.61
CA ALA A 206 12.07 9.25 -5.23
C ALA A 206 11.77 8.35 -6.42
N TYR A 207 12.54 7.30 -6.59
CA TYR A 207 12.43 6.34 -7.69
C TYR A 207 12.08 4.97 -7.14
N THR A 208 11.46 4.11 -7.94
CA THR A 208 11.29 2.69 -7.62
C THR A 208 11.95 1.81 -8.66
N TYR A 209 12.56 0.72 -8.22
CA TYR A 209 13.07 -0.33 -9.08
C TYR A 209 12.63 -1.69 -8.53
N PRO A 210 11.38 -2.12 -8.83
CA PRO A 210 10.87 -3.46 -8.48
C PRO A 210 11.44 -4.58 -9.37
N SER A 211 12.29 -4.28 -10.36
CA SER A 211 12.76 -5.27 -11.35
C SER A 211 11.58 -6.01 -12.00
N ASN A 212 11.66 -7.33 -12.14
CA ASN A 212 10.63 -8.18 -12.73
C ASN A 212 9.62 -8.74 -11.71
N ILE A 213 9.58 -8.24 -10.45
CA ILE A 213 8.68 -8.76 -9.40
C ILE A 213 7.23 -8.80 -9.88
N GLU A 214 6.71 -7.71 -10.47
CA GLU A 214 5.34 -7.66 -11.00
C GLU A 214 5.06 -8.77 -12.02
N ALA A 215 6.07 -9.20 -12.79
CA ALA A 215 5.94 -10.24 -13.81
C ALA A 215 6.12 -11.67 -13.26
N CYS A 216 6.69 -11.84 -12.06
CA CYS A 216 7.01 -13.14 -11.47
C CYS A 216 6.00 -13.63 -10.43
N VAL A 217 5.09 -12.76 -9.98
CA VAL A 217 4.09 -13.09 -8.95
C VAL A 217 2.70 -13.33 -9.56
N ASP A 218 1.80 -13.92 -8.78
CA ASP A 218 0.39 -14.09 -9.16
C ASP A 218 -0.33 -12.74 -9.37
N ALA A 219 -1.53 -12.77 -9.96
CA ALA A 219 -2.27 -11.56 -10.31
C ALA A 219 -2.61 -10.68 -9.10
N THR A 220 -2.82 -11.29 -7.93
CA THR A 220 -3.26 -10.60 -6.72
C THR A 220 -2.09 -9.92 -6.04
N THR A 221 -0.98 -10.64 -5.87
CA THR A 221 0.29 -10.06 -5.41
C THR A 221 0.76 -8.96 -6.38
N ARG A 222 0.61 -9.15 -7.69
CA ARG A 222 0.94 -8.13 -8.71
C ARG A 222 0.12 -6.86 -8.52
N ALA A 223 -1.19 -6.98 -8.30
CA ALA A 223 -2.07 -5.83 -8.05
C ALA A 223 -1.68 -5.10 -6.75
N GLN A 224 -1.30 -5.85 -5.71
CA GLN A 224 -0.81 -5.26 -4.45
C GLN A 224 0.52 -4.51 -4.64
N VAL A 225 1.49 -5.09 -5.36
CA VAL A 225 2.76 -4.43 -5.69
C VAL A 225 2.52 -3.15 -6.49
N ALA A 226 1.68 -3.21 -7.52
CA ALA A 226 1.32 -2.04 -8.32
C ALA A 226 0.65 -0.95 -7.45
N ASN A 227 -0.22 -1.32 -6.53
CA ASN A 227 -0.84 -0.41 -5.58
C ASN A 227 0.17 0.22 -4.62
N SER A 228 1.12 -0.56 -4.08
CA SER A 228 2.22 -0.06 -3.25
C SER A 228 3.07 0.99 -3.97
N ILE A 229 3.44 0.72 -5.22
CA ILE A 229 4.20 1.66 -6.07
C ILE A 229 3.36 2.92 -6.34
N LYS A 230 2.07 2.78 -6.64
CA LYS A 230 1.16 3.91 -6.86
C LYS A 230 1.05 4.79 -5.60
N LEU A 231 0.91 4.19 -4.43
CA LEU A 231 0.82 4.90 -3.14
C LEU A 231 2.13 5.59 -2.76
N PHE A 232 3.27 5.01 -3.16
CA PHE A 232 4.59 5.62 -2.99
C PHE A 232 4.76 6.92 -3.80
N LYS A 233 4.13 7.00 -4.98
CA LYS A 233 4.22 8.12 -5.93
C LYS A 233 5.67 8.44 -6.35
N PRO A 234 6.42 7.47 -6.92
CA PRO A 234 7.78 7.71 -7.39
C PRO A 234 7.79 8.68 -8.58
N CYS A 235 8.86 9.41 -8.86
CA CYS A 235 9.02 10.17 -10.10
C CYS A 235 9.12 9.26 -11.33
N LEU A 236 9.67 8.06 -11.14
CA LEU A 236 9.82 7.04 -12.16
C LEU A 236 9.90 5.67 -11.47
N SER A 237 9.17 4.70 -12.01
CA SER A 237 9.29 3.28 -11.65
C SER A 237 9.91 2.50 -12.81
N ILE A 238 11.04 1.84 -12.54
CA ILE A 238 11.80 1.04 -13.50
C ILE A 238 11.43 -0.43 -13.27
N ALA A 239 10.62 -1.00 -14.16
CA ALA A 239 10.17 -2.38 -14.07
C ALA A 239 10.58 -3.16 -15.32
N SER A 240 10.54 -4.48 -15.28
CA SER A 240 10.82 -5.32 -16.44
C SER A 240 9.80 -6.44 -16.58
N ASN A 241 9.71 -7.02 -17.78
CA ASN A 241 8.88 -8.20 -18.00
C ASN A 241 9.57 -9.46 -17.48
N ASN A 242 8.89 -10.60 -17.64
CA ASN A 242 9.49 -11.91 -17.49
C ASN A 242 8.95 -12.80 -18.62
N GLN A 243 9.77 -13.07 -19.64
CA GLN A 243 9.42 -13.94 -20.76
C GLN A 243 10.31 -15.18 -20.71
N ALA A 244 9.68 -16.36 -20.64
CA ALA A 244 10.39 -17.64 -20.53
C ALA A 244 11.39 -17.71 -19.36
N GLY A 245 11.09 -17.03 -18.23
CA GLY A 245 11.93 -17.04 -17.03
C GLY A 245 13.07 -16.01 -17.03
N MET A 246 13.19 -15.17 -18.07
CA MET A 246 14.15 -14.07 -18.13
C MET A 246 13.48 -12.74 -18.54
N PRO A 247 13.88 -11.60 -17.96
CA PRO A 247 13.46 -10.29 -18.42
C PRO A 247 14.10 -9.96 -19.78
N THR A 248 13.28 -9.56 -20.74
CA THR A 248 13.71 -9.20 -22.11
C THR A 248 13.50 -7.72 -22.43
N LYS A 249 12.69 -7.02 -21.64
CA LYS A 249 12.35 -5.62 -21.84
C LYS A 249 12.21 -4.89 -20.51
N VAL A 250 12.74 -3.67 -20.48
CA VAL A 250 12.59 -2.71 -19.38
C VAL A 250 11.51 -1.68 -19.74
N PHE A 251 10.73 -1.28 -18.75
CA PHE A 251 9.69 -0.27 -18.82
C PHE A 251 10.01 0.86 -17.85
N LEU A 252 10.13 2.07 -18.39
CA LEU A 252 10.23 3.31 -17.62
C LEU A 252 8.81 3.85 -17.41
N LYS A 253 8.21 3.54 -16.25
CA LYS A 253 6.84 3.94 -15.90
C LYS A 253 6.87 5.24 -15.13
N ILE A 254 6.52 6.36 -15.78
CA ILE A 254 6.24 7.62 -15.09
C ILE A 254 4.84 7.50 -14.50
N PRO A 255 4.58 7.88 -13.23
CA PRO A 255 3.21 8.01 -12.77
C PRO A 255 2.53 9.02 -13.66
N GLU A 256 1.39 8.63 -14.20
CA GLU A 256 0.63 9.47 -15.07
C GLU A 256 0.32 10.77 -14.31
N THR A 257 0.84 11.89 -14.82
CA THR A 257 0.21 13.17 -14.56
C THR A 257 -1.25 13.01 -14.97
N ILE A 258 -2.16 13.57 -14.18
CA ILE A 258 -3.61 13.38 -14.25
C ILE A 258 -4.19 13.58 -15.67
N GLU A 259 -3.44 14.16 -16.60
CA GLU A 259 -3.84 14.46 -17.98
C GLU A 259 -3.71 13.31 -19.01
N GLN A 260 -3.00 12.20 -18.77
CA GLN A 260 -2.70 11.24 -19.86
C GLN A 260 -3.23 9.82 -19.73
N SER A 261 -3.97 9.47 -18.68
CA SER A 261 -4.32 8.06 -18.44
C SER A 261 -5.77 7.67 -18.29
N GLN A 262 -6.70 8.60 -18.54
CA GLN A 262 -8.11 8.24 -18.51
C GLN A 262 -8.67 7.69 -19.83
N VAL A 263 -7.86 7.52 -20.89
CA VAL A 263 -8.41 7.13 -22.22
C VAL A 263 -8.06 5.72 -22.67
N SER A 264 -7.12 5.01 -22.05
CA SER A 264 -6.78 3.66 -22.51
C SER A 264 -7.01 2.60 -21.42
N GLN A 265 -8.06 1.79 -21.61
CA GLN A 265 -8.33 0.47 -21.03
C GLN A 265 -9.59 0.31 -20.14
N ILE A 266 -10.67 1.00 -20.47
CA ILE A 266 -12.00 0.40 -20.32
C ILE A 266 -12.61 0.40 -21.72
N SER A 267 -13.07 -0.77 -22.21
CA SER A 267 -13.73 -0.83 -23.52
C SER A 267 -14.91 0.14 -23.50
N LEU A 268 -14.81 1.23 -24.27
CA LEU A 268 -15.82 2.29 -24.41
C LEU A 268 -17.24 1.75 -24.57
N ALA A 269 -17.39 0.58 -25.20
CA ALA A 269 -18.65 -0.13 -25.35
C ALA A 269 -19.33 -0.52 -24.02
N LYS A 270 -18.59 -1.00 -23.01
CA LYS A 270 -19.16 -1.41 -21.71
C LYS A 270 -19.49 -0.23 -20.81
N VAL A 271 -18.79 0.89 -20.95
CA VAL A 271 -19.10 2.13 -20.20
C VAL A 271 -20.31 2.81 -20.81
N GLN A 272 -20.43 2.79 -22.14
CA GLN A 272 -21.59 3.33 -22.84
C GLN A 272 -22.88 2.56 -22.49
N GLU A 273 -22.80 1.23 -22.40
CA GLU A 273 -23.91 0.37 -21.97
C GLU A 273 -24.39 0.66 -20.53
N ILE A 274 -23.50 1.15 -19.66
CA ILE A 274 -23.79 1.53 -18.26
C ILE A 274 -24.33 2.97 -18.17
N ILE A 275 -23.86 3.87 -19.04
CA ILE A 275 -24.34 5.27 -19.13
C ILE A 275 -25.74 5.35 -19.75
N ASP A 276 -26.09 4.39 -20.60
CA ASP A 276 -27.41 4.30 -21.23
C ASP A 276 -28.48 3.66 -20.32
N ASP A 277 -28.12 3.24 -19.11
CA ASP A 277 -29.08 2.87 -18.05
C ASP A 277 -29.82 4.13 -17.56
N GLU A 278 -31.15 4.08 -17.60
CA GLU A 278 -32.08 5.20 -17.38
C GLU A 278 -31.86 5.89 -16.03
N LEU A 279 -31.39 5.13 -15.03
CA LEU A 279 -31.11 5.59 -13.66
C LEU A 279 -29.91 6.54 -13.57
N TYR A 280 -28.96 6.47 -14.51
CA TYR A 280 -27.75 7.31 -14.53
C TYR A 280 -27.90 8.58 -15.38
N ARG A 281 -28.79 8.58 -16.39
CA ARG A 281 -29.07 9.79 -17.19
C ARG A 281 -29.63 10.93 -16.35
N ASP A 282 -30.54 10.63 -15.43
CA ASP A 282 -31.15 11.63 -14.55
C ASP A 282 -30.17 12.16 -13.50
N LEU A 283 -29.19 11.33 -13.09
CA LEU A 283 -28.14 11.73 -12.14
C LEU A 283 -27.12 12.68 -12.77
N ILE A 284 -26.79 12.48 -14.05
CA ILE A 284 -25.85 13.31 -14.83
C ILE A 284 -26.51 14.62 -15.29
N ALA A 285 -27.82 14.63 -15.53
CA ALA A 285 -28.55 15.80 -16.01
C ALA A 285 -28.76 16.92 -14.96
N SER A 286 -28.52 16.66 -13.66
CA SER A 286 -28.63 17.68 -12.62
C SER A 286 -27.27 18.33 -12.30
N SER A 287 -26.95 19.44 -12.95
CA SER A 287 -25.69 20.18 -12.81
C SER A 287 -25.57 20.99 -11.51
N ALA A 288 -26.09 20.49 -10.40
CA ALA A 288 -25.94 21.10 -9.08
C ALA A 288 -25.05 20.21 -8.23
N TYR A 289 -24.02 20.79 -7.59
CA TYR A 289 -23.22 20.10 -6.57
C TYR A 289 -24.16 19.40 -5.59
N LEU A 290 -24.15 18.06 -5.56
CA LEU A 290 -24.99 17.31 -4.64
C LEU A 290 -24.35 17.41 -3.26
N LYS A 291 -24.91 18.27 -2.43
CA LYS A 291 -24.52 18.40 -1.03
C LYS A 291 -25.15 17.28 -0.22
N VAL A 292 -24.36 16.29 0.17
CA VAL A 292 -24.78 15.15 0.95
C VAL A 292 -24.49 15.41 2.43
N ASN A 293 -25.52 15.36 3.26
CA ASN A 293 -25.37 15.40 4.71
C ASN A 293 -25.07 13.99 5.24
N ILE A 294 -23.87 13.79 5.79
CA ILE A 294 -23.39 12.45 6.19
C ILE A 294 -24.22 11.88 7.34
N GLN A 295 -24.69 12.72 8.25
CA GLN A 295 -25.55 12.27 9.35
C GLN A 295 -26.90 11.73 8.82
N LYS A 296 -27.48 12.37 7.81
CA LYS A 296 -28.69 11.88 7.12
C LYS A 296 -28.41 10.58 6.36
N LEU A 297 -27.28 10.52 5.67
CA LEU A 297 -26.83 9.32 4.95
C LEU A 297 -26.70 8.11 5.88
N LEU A 298 -26.03 8.28 7.02
CA LEU A 298 -25.90 7.22 8.03
C LEU A 298 -27.26 6.80 8.56
N ASN A 299 -28.18 7.73 8.85
CA ASN A 299 -29.54 7.36 9.28
C ASN A 299 -30.26 6.49 8.23
N THR A 300 -30.14 6.83 6.95
CA THR A 300 -30.70 6.03 5.85
C THR A 300 -30.09 4.63 5.83
N LEU A 301 -28.76 4.53 5.86
CA LEU A 301 -28.05 3.25 5.83
C LEU A 301 -28.41 2.35 7.02
N PHE A 302 -28.43 2.87 8.25
CA PHE A 302 -28.83 2.08 9.42
C PHE A 302 -30.31 1.68 9.40
N SER A 303 -31.20 2.55 8.90
CA SER A 303 -32.62 2.18 8.74
C SER A 303 -32.84 1.02 7.77
N SER A 304 -31.97 0.87 6.77
CA SER A 304 -32.04 -0.25 5.82
C SER A 304 -31.69 -1.60 6.46
N ILE A 305 -30.95 -1.58 7.58
CA ILE A 305 -30.58 -2.76 8.36
C ILE A 305 -31.77 -3.24 9.22
N SER A 306 -32.59 -2.31 9.72
CA SER A 306 -33.78 -2.66 10.48
C SER A 306 -34.88 -3.25 9.58
N GLY A 307 -35.15 -4.55 9.74
CA GLY A 307 -36.25 -5.24 9.04
C GLY A 307 -35.80 -6.23 7.96
N HIS A 308 -34.64 -6.88 8.14
CA HIS A 308 -34.22 -7.97 7.26
C HIS A 308 -34.97 -9.28 7.52
N ASP A 309 -35.28 -9.93 6.40
CA ASP A 309 -35.94 -11.22 6.25
C ASP A 309 -35.14 -12.33 6.96
N ASN A 310 -35.84 -13.31 7.55
CA ASN A 310 -35.33 -14.31 8.51
C ASN A 310 -34.29 -15.31 7.97
N LYS A 311 -33.60 -14.99 6.88
CA LYS A 311 -32.78 -15.91 6.09
C LYS A 311 -31.28 -15.82 6.37
N LEU A 312 -30.79 -14.76 7.01
CA LEU A 312 -29.40 -14.70 7.52
C LEU A 312 -29.20 -15.64 8.71
N SER A 313 -27.95 -15.96 9.04
CA SER A 313 -27.62 -16.70 10.26
C SER A 313 -28.14 -15.96 11.49
N LEU A 314 -28.51 -16.71 12.52
CA LEU A 314 -28.89 -16.16 13.83
C LEU A 314 -27.82 -15.20 14.37
N ILE A 315 -26.54 -15.53 14.18
CA ILE A 315 -25.39 -14.73 14.60
C ILE A 315 -25.34 -13.40 13.85
N SER A 316 -25.43 -13.44 12.51
CA SER A 316 -25.41 -12.23 11.67
C SER A 316 -26.60 -11.32 12.00
N ASN A 317 -27.81 -11.87 12.18
CA ASN A 317 -28.98 -11.10 12.59
C ASN A 317 -28.77 -10.42 13.95
N LYS A 318 -28.14 -11.12 14.90
CA LYS A 318 -27.84 -10.55 16.22
C LYS A 318 -26.79 -9.44 16.16
N ILE A 319 -25.74 -9.61 15.36
CA ILE A 319 -24.72 -8.57 15.13
C ILE A 319 -25.38 -7.30 14.56
N LEU A 320 -26.24 -7.45 13.53
CA LEU A 320 -26.95 -6.34 12.92
C LEU A 320 -27.93 -5.68 13.91
N GLY A 321 -28.58 -6.45 14.77
CA GLY A 321 -29.40 -5.94 15.88
C GLY A 321 -28.59 -5.12 16.88
N ASN A 322 -27.45 -5.63 17.33
CA ASN A 322 -26.54 -4.94 18.26
C ASN A 322 -25.98 -3.66 17.64
N LEU A 323 -25.65 -3.69 16.36
CA LEU A 323 -25.20 -2.54 15.59
C LEU A 323 -26.26 -1.42 15.57
N ASN A 324 -27.54 -1.76 15.36
CA ASN A 324 -28.64 -0.78 15.40
C ASN A 324 -28.87 -0.20 16.80
N ALA A 325 -28.77 -1.05 17.85
CA ALA A 325 -28.88 -0.59 19.23
C ALA A 325 -27.73 0.38 19.58
N ALA A 326 -26.49 0.01 19.23
CA ALA A 326 -25.31 0.83 19.44
C ALA A 326 -25.38 2.16 18.67
N PHE A 327 -25.87 2.13 17.43
CA PHE A 327 -26.10 3.34 16.64
C PHE A 327 -27.10 4.28 17.30
N SER A 328 -28.21 3.74 17.81
CA SER A 328 -29.22 4.54 18.51
C SER A 328 -28.64 5.24 19.75
N ASN A 329 -27.75 4.56 20.48
CA ASN A 329 -27.02 5.13 21.61
C ASN A 329 -26.06 6.24 21.17
N ILE A 330 -25.23 6.00 20.14
CA ILE A 330 -24.26 6.99 19.63
C ILE A 330 -24.98 8.20 19.02
N LYS A 331 -26.13 8.00 18.38
CA LYS A 331 -26.94 9.07 17.80
C LYS A 331 -27.42 10.09 18.85
N GLY A 332 -27.64 9.67 20.10
CA GLY A 332 -28.09 10.53 21.19
C GLY A 332 -26.98 11.30 21.93
N ILE A 333 -25.71 10.90 21.79
CA ILE A 333 -24.61 11.53 22.54
C ILE A 333 -24.01 12.73 21.82
N THR A 334 -23.41 13.63 22.59
CA THR A 334 -22.54 14.71 22.12
C THR A 334 -21.09 14.28 22.33
N HIS A 335 -20.40 13.89 21.26
CA HIS A 335 -19.01 13.43 21.30
C HIS A 335 -18.25 13.99 20.08
N PRO A 336 -16.98 14.43 20.24
CA PRO A 336 -16.21 15.02 19.14
C PRO A 336 -15.92 14.05 17.98
N ASP A 337 -15.84 12.75 18.25
CA ASP A 337 -15.64 11.69 17.22
C ASP A 337 -16.93 10.91 16.91
N LYS A 338 -18.09 11.53 17.09
CA LYS A 338 -19.38 10.85 16.98
C LYS A 338 -19.58 10.28 15.57
N GLN A 339 -19.35 11.09 14.53
CA GLN A 339 -19.61 10.65 13.16
C GLN A 339 -18.67 9.51 12.76
N LYS A 340 -17.39 9.63 13.12
CA LYS A 340 -16.40 8.57 12.97
C LYS A 340 -16.83 7.28 13.66
N GLN A 341 -17.29 7.35 14.92
CA GLN A 341 -17.77 6.17 15.64
C GLN A 341 -18.96 5.52 14.93
N MET A 342 -19.89 6.31 14.39
CA MET A 342 -21.04 5.80 13.63
C MET A 342 -20.60 5.12 12.31
N ILE A 343 -19.64 5.71 11.60
CA ILE A 343 -19.06 5.16 10.37
C ILE A 343 -18.33 3.85 10.66
N SER A 344 -17.43 3.83 11.64
CA SER A 344 -16.69 2.62 12.02
C SER A 344 -17.64 1.53 12.49
N LEU A 345 -18.64 1.87 13.31
CA LEU A 345 -19.65 0.91 13.75
C LEU A 345 -20.38 0.30 12.55
N PHE A 346 -20.82 1.11 11.58
CA PHE A 346 -21.49 0.64 10.37
C PHE A 346 -20.62 -0.33 9.58
N LEU A 347 -19.44 0.11 9.17
CA LEU A 347 -18.55 -0.68 8.32
C LEU A 347 -18.13 -1.98 9.00
N GLY A 348 -17.72 -1.89 10.26
CA GLY A 348 -17.25 -3.05 11.01
C GLY A 348 -18.35 -4.06 11.29
N GLY A 349 -19.55 -3.61 11.70
CA GLY A 349 -20.62 -4.55 12.01
C GLY A 349 -21.23 -5.21 10.77
N VAL A 350 -21.31 -4.52 9.62
CA VAL A 350 -21.75 -5.18 8.39
C VAL A 350 -20.71 -6.21 7.92
N ILE A 351 -19.42 -5.86 7.88
CA ILE A 351 -18.35 -6.78 7.47
C ILE A 351 -18.27 -8.00 8.40
N PHE A 352 -18.41 -7.77 9.70
CA PHE A 352 -18.39 -8.85 10.67
C PHE A 352 -19.62 -9.77 10.55
N ALA A 353 -20.81 -9.20 10.33
CA ALA A 353 -22.01 -9.98 10.07
C ALA A 353 -21.88 -10.83 8.79
N MET A 354 -21.24 -10.30 7.74
CA MET A 354 -20.92 -11.04 6.51
C MET A 354 -19.95 -12.18 6.78
N ALA A 355 -18.88 -11.93 7.53
CA ALA A 355 -17.89 -12.94 7.90
C ALA A 355 -18.54 -14.14 8.61
N CYS A 356 -19.43 -13.86 9.57
CA CYS A 356 -20.12 -14.89 10.33
C CYS A 356 -21.10 -15.71 9.46
N ASP A 357 -21.77 -15.05 8.52
CA ASP A 357 -22.69 -15.73 7.61
C ASP A 357 -21.91 -16.65 6.65
N ASP A 358 -20.76 -16.18 6.14
CA ASP A 358 -19.86 -16.94 5.27
C ASP A 358 -19.26 -18.18 5.96
N LEU A 359 -18.81 -18.04 7.20
CA LEU A 359 -18.29 -19.14 8.00
C LEU A 359 -19.36 -20.21 8.27
N LYS A 360 -20.63 -19.82 8.45
CA LYS A 360 -21.71 -20.76 8.77
C LYS A 360 -22.20 -21.54 7.55
N TYR A 361 -22.40 -20.86 6.43
CA TYR A 361 -23.02 -21.45 5.24
C TYR A 361 -22.01 -21.83 4.15
N GLY A 362 -20.73 -21.54 4.36
CA GLY A 362 -19.66 -21.95 3.45
C GLY A 362 -19.83 -21.38 2.04
N TYR A 363 -20.30 -20.14 1.93
CA TYR A 363 -20.70 -19.56 0.63
C TYR A 363 -19.61 -19.69 -0.41
N ARG A 364 -19.98 -19.84 -1.69
CA ARG A 364 -19.02 -19.73 -2.80
C ARG A 364 -18.73 -18.27 -3.13
N CYS A 365 -18.37 -17.47 -2.12
CA CYS A 365 -17.69 -16.21 -2.37
C CYS A 365 -16.31 -16.51 -2.99
N ASN A 366 -15.74 -15.57 -3.74
CA ASN A 366 -14.37 -15.71 -4.25
C ASN A 366 -13.42 -16.11 -3.08
N ASP A 367 -12.56 -17.12 -3.24
CA ASP A 367 -11.64 -17.57 -2.18
C ASP A 367 -10.76 -16.43 -1.65
N GLU A 368 -10.46 -15.44 -2.47
CA GLU A 368 -9.73 -14.23 -2.07
C GLU A 368 -10.56 -13.31 -1.16
N PHE A 369 -11.86 -13.27 -1.38
CA PHE A 369 -12.81 -12.50 -0.58
C PHE A 369 -12.96 -13.08 0.82
N LYS A 370 -13.07 -14.41 0.91
CA LYS A 370 -13.08 -15.11 2.19
C LYS A 370 -11.81 -14.80 2.97
N LYS A 371 -10.65 -14.95 2.32
CA LYS A 371 -9.35 -14.64 2.92
C LYS A 371 -9.27 -13.20 3.40
N TYR A 372 -9.77 -12.22 2.63
CA TYR A 372 -9.75 -10.82 3.01
C TYR A 372 -10.63 -10.51 4.24
N ILE A 373 -11.91 -10.90 4.22
CA ILE A 373 -12.83 -10.62 5.33
C ILE A 373 -12.34 -11.28 6.61
N VAL A 374 -11.96 -12.56 6.49
CA VAL A 374 -11.43 -13.33 7.60
C VAL A 374 -10.13 -12.72 8.12
N HIS A 375 -9.20 -12.35 7.24
CA HIS A 375 -7.95 -11.71 7.62
C HIS A 375 -8.19 -10.37 8.34
N LEU A 376 -9.13 -9.57 7.82
CA LEU A 376 -9.44 -8.26 8.39
C LEU A 376 -10.01 -8.41 9.80
N VAL A 377 -10.94 -9.35 10.01
CA VAL A 377 -11.50 -9.62 11.34
C VAL A 377 -10.46 -10.26 12.27
N SER A 378 -9.68 -11.24 11.80
CA SER A 378 -8.65 -11.90 12.61
C SER A 378 -7.52 -10.95 13.01
N SER A 379 -7.21 -9.96 12.17
CA SER A 379 -6.17 -8.96 12.45
C SER A 379 -6.51 -8.00 13.60
N VAL A 380 -7.78 -7.93 14.02
CA VAL A 380 -8.21 -7.10 15.16
C VAL A 380 -8.03 -7.84 16.49
N ARG A 381 -8.29 -9.16 16.53
CA ARG A 381 -8.16 -9.97 17.75
C ARG A 381 -6.83 -10.72 17.90
N GLU A 382 -5.94 -10.68 16.90
CA GLU A 382 -4.69 -11.47 16.87
C GLU A 382 -4.90 -12.99 16.97
N GLU A 383 -6.10 -13.48 16.64
CA GLU A 383 -6.49 -14.88 16.81
C GLU A 383 -6.49 -15.67 15.49
N PRO A 384 -6.24 -17.01 15.52
CA PRO A 384 -6.31 -17.85 14.32
C PRO A 384 -7.73 -17.92 13.75
N VAL A 385 -7.80 -17.87 12.42
CA VAL A 385 -9.03 -18.01 11.62
C VAL A 385 -9.91 -19.20 12.01
N SER A 386 -9.28 -20.34 12.34
CA SER A 386 -9.96 -21.58 12.72
C SER A 386 -10.75 -21.46 14.03
N ASN A 387 -10.38 -20.51 14.89
CA ASN A 387 -11.01 -20.31 16.20
C ASN A 387 -12.13 -19.28 16.15
N LEU A 388 -12.29 -18.55 15.05
CA LEU A 388 -13.36 -17.56 14.92
C LEU A 388 -14.72 -18.23 15.21
N HIS A 389 -15.08 -19.36 14.60
CA HIS A 389 -16.39 -19.98 14.86
C HIS A 389 -16.63 -20.35 16.35
N TYR A 390 -15.57 -20.67 17.10
CA TYR A 390 -15.65 -21.12 18.51
C TYR A 390 -15.72 -19.91 19.47
N ILE A 391 -14.94 -18.87 19.19
CA ILE A 391 -15.00 -17.57 19.88
C ILE A 391 -16.34 -16.87 19.57
N LEU A 392 -16.84 -17.02 18.34
CA LEU A 392 -18.10 -16.46 17.85
C LEU A 392 -19.36 -17.22 18.33
N GLY A 393 -19.21 -18.33 19.04
CA GLY A 393 -20.34 -19.09 19.59
C GLY A 393 -20.72 -18.62 20.99
N ASP A 394 -19.73 -18.47 21.87
CA ASP A 394 -19.97 -18.30 23.31
C ASP A 394 -20.02 -16.82 23.77
N GLU A 395 -19.23 -15.90 23.19
CA GLU A 395 -19.32 -14.46 23.52
C GLU A 395 -20.48 -13.75 22.78
N LEU A 396 -20.79 -14.19 21.56
CA LEU A 396 -21.86 -13.62 20.71
C LEU A 396 -23.28 -13.94 21.22
N LEU A 397 -23.47 -14.99 22.02
CA LEU A 397 -24.73 -15.26 22.72
C LEU A 397 -25.00 -14.24 23.85
N TYR A 398 -24.00 -13.48 24.29
CA TYR A 398 -24.15 -12.44 25.32
C TYR A 398 -23.92 -11.01 24.82
N GLY A 399 -23.54 -10.85 23.55
CA GLY A 399 -23.50 -9.58 22.84
C GLY A 399 -22.09 -9.02 22.76
N GLU A 400 -21.53 -9.03 21.55
CA GLU A 400 -20.27 -8.36 21.27
C GLU A 400 -20.33 -6.89 21.66
N ALA A 401 -19.27 -6.42 22.32
CA ALA A 401 -19.17 -5.02 22.73
C ALA A 401 -19.14 -4.14 21.47
N PRO A 402 -19.94 -3.06 21.40
CA PRO A 402 -19.90 -2.10 20.30
C PRO A 402 -18.50 -1.57 19.96
N SER A 403 -17.56 -1.62 20.92
CA SER A 403 -16.15 -1.31 20.72
C SER A 403 -15.47 -2.23 19.71
N PHE A 404 -15.75 -3.54 19.73
CA PHE A 404 -15.13 -4.49 18.81
C PHE A 404 -15.58 -4.24 17.36
N LEU A 405 -16.88 -3.99 17.14
CA LEU A 405 -17.39 -3.62 15.81
C LEU A 405 -16.74 -2.33 15.31
N GLN A 406 -16.54 -1.35 16.21
CA GLN A 406 -15.83 -0.12 15.86
C GLN A 406 -14.35 -0.36 15.56
N GLU A 407 -13.66 -1.28 16.25
CA GLU A 407 -12.27 -1.65 15.97
C GLU A 407 -12.12 -2.29 14.59
N VAL A 408 -13.02 -3.22 14.24
CA VAL A 408 -13.11 -3.79 12.89
C VAL A 408 -13.34 -2.68 11.88
N GLY A 409 -14.28 -1.77 12.13
CA GLY A 409 -14.53 -0.63 11.26
C GLY A 409 -13.34 0.30 11.11
N ASN A 410 -12.62 0.60 12.19
CA ASN A 410 -11.39 1.39 12.15
C ASN A 410 -10.31 0.71 11.33
N LYS A 411 -10.21 -0.62 11.40
CA LYS A 411 -9.31 -1.41 10.57
C LYS A 411 -9.70 -1.32 9.09
N VAL A 412 -10.99 -1.38 8.78
CA VAL A 412 -11.51 -1.16 7.41
C VAL A 412 -11.15 0.24 6.92
N LEU A 413 -11.41 1.27 7.72
CA LEU A 413 -11.08 2.65 7.39
C LEU A 413 -9.58 2.85 7.13
N SER A 414 -8.72 2.19 7.91
CA SER A 414 -7.26 2.25 7.72
C SER A 414 -6.77 1.52 6.46
N ASN A 415 -7.60 0.67 5.86
CA ASN A 415 -7.30 -0.13 4.67
C ASN A 415 -8.22 0.22 3.48
N LEU A 416 -8.94 1.34 3.52
CA LEU A 416 -9.80 1.81 2.43
C LEU A 416 -8.97 2.02 1.16
N SER A 417 -9.17 1.16 0.17
CA SER A 417 -8.81 1.40 -1.23
C SER A 417 -10.09 1.32 -2.06
N GLY A 418 -10.48 2.42 -2.70
CA GLY A 418 -11.86 2.68 -3.13
C GLY A 418 -12.54 1.64 -4.05
N ALA A 419 -11.79 0.77 -4.73
CA ALA A 419 -12.36 -0.22 -5.66
C ALA A 419 -12.85 -1.53 -4.99
N PHE A 420 -12.30 -1.92 -3.84
CA PHE A 420 -12.51 -3.26 -3.29
C PHE A 420 -13.79 -3.37 -2.45
N LEU A 421 -14.12 -2.34 -1.67
CA LEU A 421 -15.28 -2.36 -0.76
C LEU A 421 -16.62 -2.10 -1.47
N TRP A 422 -16.63 -1.49 -2.65
CA TRP A 422 -17.87 -1.32 -3.41
C TRP A 422 -18.50 -2.67 -3.79
N ASN A 423 -17.67 -3.56 -4.33
CA ASN A 423 -18.11 -4.88 -4.77
C ASN A 423 -18.53 -5.78 -3.60
N LEU A 424 -18.12 -5.48 -2.38
CA LEU A 424 -18.44 -6.25 -1.17
C LEU A 424 -19.95 -6.31 -0.90
N PHE A 425 -20.63 -5.17 -0.98
CA PHE A 425 -22.03 -5.06 -0.53
C PHE A 425 -23.04 -5.37 -1.64
N ASN A 426 -22.59 -5.42 -2.90
CA ASN A 426 -23.40 -5.83 -4.05
C ASN A 426 -23.29 -7.34 -4.36
N GLN A 427 -22.56 -8.12 -3.55
CA GLN A 427 -22.43 -9.56 -3.80
C GLN A 427 -23.74 -10.30 -3.56
N THR A 428 -24.04 -11.20 -4.49
CA THR A 428 -25.08 -12.21 -4.31
C THR A 428 -24.47 -13.48 -3.71
N LEU A 429 -24.94 -13.87 -2.54
CA LEU A 429 -24.60 -15.10 -1.83
C LEU A 429 -25.35 -16.27 -2.48
N ASP A 430 -24.63 -17.32 -2.87
CA ASP A 430 -25.21 -18.57 -3.34
C ASP A 430 -25.45 -19.50 -2.14
N LEU A 431 -26.71 -19.76 -1.81
CA LEU A 431 -27.14 -20.61 -0.70
C LEU A 431 -27.10 -22.11 -1.02
N GLY A 432 -26.64 -22.49 -2.21
CA GLY A 432 -26.80 -23.83 -2.74
C GLY A 432 -28.14 -24.01 -3.45
N LEU A 433 -28.25 -25.08 -4.24
CA LEU A 433 -29.43 -25.40 -5.08
C LEU A 433 -29.81 -24.26 -6.05
N GLY A 434 -28.86 -23.39 -6.42
CA GLY A 434 -29.05 -22.29 -7.36
C GLY A 434 -29.74 -21.05 -6.78
N THR A 435 -29.96 -20.99 -5.46
CA THR A 435 -30.61 -19.84 -4.83
C THR A 435 -29.59 -18.76 -4.52
N LYS A 436 -29.63 -17.64 -5.26
CA LYS A 436 -28.81 -16.45 -5.02
C LYS A 436 -29.57 -15.41 -4.20
N ARG A 437 -28.91 -14.78 -3.22
CA ARG A 437 -29.48 -13.70 -2.40
C ARG A 437 -28.50 -12.55 -2.20
N THR A 438 -28.96 -11.32 -2.19
CA THR A 438 -28.13 -10.19 -1.71
C THR A 438 -28.04 -10.25 -0.18
N PHE A 439 -26.86 -9.99 0.40
CA PHE A 439 -26.67 -10.05 1.86
C PHE A 439 -27.55 -9.02 2.61
N LEU A 440 -27.60 -7.78 2.11
CA LEU A 440 -28.50 -6.72 2.61
C LEU A 440 -29.33 -6.17 1.43
N PRO A 441 -30.43 -6.82 1.03
CA PRO A 441 -31.16 -6.48 -0.19
C PRO A 441 -31.85 -5.11 -0.17
N LYS A 442 -32.02 -4.51 1.03
CA LYS A 442 -32.61 -3.18 1.22
C LYS A 442 -31.55 -2.08 1.32
N LEU A 443 -30.27 -2.44 1.37
CA LEU A 443 -29.18 -1.48 1.44
C LEU A 443 -29.02 -0.85 0.06
N ASP A 444 -29.30 0.44 -0.05
CA ASP A 444 -29.14 1.18 -1.30
C ASP A 444 -27.65 1.31 -1.64
N ALA A 445 -27.27 0.76 -2.79
CA ALA A 445 -25.91 0.80 -3.29
C ALA A 445 -25.45 2.25 -3.47
N GLY A 446 -26.29 3.16 -3.98
CA GLY A 446 -25.92 4.56 -4.16
C GLY A 446 -25.48 5.25 -2.87
N ASN A 447 -26.26 5.11 -1.80
CA ASN A 447 -25.96 5.66 -0.48
C ASN A 447 -24.67 5.09 0.12
N LEU A 448 -24.40 3.80 -0.09
CA LEU A 448 -23.16 3.20 0.37
C LEU A 448 -21.93 3.74 -0.39
N ALA A 449 -22.03 3.90 -1.72
CA ALA A 449 -20.97 4.51 -2.53
C ALA A 449 -20.65 5.92 -2.03
N LEU A 450 -21.69 6.70 -1.73
CA LEU A 450 -21.53 8.04 -1.16
C LEU A 450 -20.77 8.01 0.18
N LEU A 451 -21.08 7.04 1.06
CA LEU A 451 -20.39 6.90 2.33
C LEU A 451 -18.92 6.51 2.14
N LEU A 452 -18.62 5.56 1.26
CA LEU A 452 -17.25 5.11 1.00
C LEU A 452 -16.40 6.23 0.37
N ASN A 453 -16.97 6.97 -0.59
CA ASN A 453 -16.32 8.11 -1.21
C ASN A 453 -16.04 9.22 -0.19
N PHE A 454 -17.01 9.51 0.68
CA PHE A 454 -16.79 10.40 1.82
C PHE A 454 -15.61 9.96 2.68
N CYS A 455 -15.55 8.67 3.06
CA CYS A 455 -14.48 8.15 3.90
C CYS A 455 -13.10 8.23 3.23
N GLU A 456 -13.02 8.02 1.92
CA GLU A 456 -11.79 8.11 1.15
C GLU A 456 -11.28 9.56 1.09
N GLN A 457 -12.17 10.52 0.75
CA GLN A 457 -11.81 11.93 0.64
C GLN A 457 -11.53 12.59 1.99
N HIS A 458 -12.23 12.16 3.04
CA HIS A 458 -12.16 12.74 4.39
C HIS A 458 -11.50 11.81 5.41
N SER A 459 -10.61 10.93 4.98
CA SER A 459 -9.89 9.97 5.84
C SER A 459 -9.20 10.61 7.06
N ASN A 460 -8.79 11.88 6.95
CA ASN A 460 -8.16 12.65 8.04
C ASN A 460 -9.17 13.39 8.95
N ASN A 461 -10.43 13.54 8.54
CA ASN A 461 -11.46 14.24 9.30
C ASN A 461 -12.87 13.75 8.92
N LEU A 462 -13.28 12.63 9.52
CA LEU A 462 -14.59 12.02 9.30
C LEU A 462 -15.75 12.73 10.01
N GLU A 463 -15.51 13.88 10.65
CA GLU A 463 -16.54 14.69 11.32
C GLU A 463 -17.11 15.80 10.43
N SER A 464 -16.71 15.87 9.16
CA SER A 464 -17.31 16.81 8.20
C SER A 464 -18.79 16.49 7.99
N ILE A 465 -19.66 17.46 8.27
CA ILE A 465 -21.12 17.29 8.24
C ILE A 465 -21.62 17.18 6.79
N ASP A 466 -21.01 17.95 5.90
CA ASP A 466 -21.40 18.09 4.52
C ASP A 466 -20.31 17.57 3.59
N PHE A 467 -20.75 16.94 2.51
CA PHE A 467 -19.92 16.36 1.46
C PHE A 467 -20.44 16.82 0.11
N GLU A 468 -19.61 17.52 -0.68
CA GLU A 468 -19.97 17.92 -2.03
C GLU A 468 -19.51 16.83 -3.01
N VAL A 469 -20.48 16.14 -3.61
CA VAL A 469 -20.21 15.22 -4.70
C VAL A 469 -20.03 16.06 -5.95
N LYS A 470 -18.79 16.16 -6.46
CA LYS A 470 -18.58 16.66 -7.82
C LYS A 470 -19.30 15.70 -8.77
N PRO A 471 -20.16 16.19 -9.68
CA PRO A 471 -20.64 15.35 -10.77
C PRO A 471 -19.40 14.76 -11.47
N PHE A 472 -19.50 13.52 -11.94
CA PHE A 472 -18.59 13.02 -12.96
C PHE A 472 -18.86 13.81 -14.24
N ALA A 473 -18.39 15.06 -14.31
CA ALA A 473 -18.51 15.88 -15.50
C ALA A 473 -17.41 15.47 -16.48
N THR A 474 -17.84 15.13 -17.68
CA THR A 474 -17.06 14.97 -18.90
C THR A 474 -16.15 16.17 -19.15
N GLU A 475 -14.88 16.10 -18.73
CA GLU A 475 -13.80 16.86 -19.36
C GLU A 475 -13.41 16.17 -20.67
N LEU A 476 -14.36 16.06 -21.60
CA LEU A 476 -14.10 15.79 -23.01
C LEU A 476 -14.14 17.13 -23.72
N GLY A 477 -12.98 17.76 -23.84
CA GLY A 477 -12.80 18.96 -24.64
C GLY A 477 -13.10 18.69 -26.12
N CYS A 478 -14.33 18.92 -26.54
CA CYS A 478 -14.65 19.22 -27.94
C CYS A 478 -14.65 20.74 -28.13
N GLY A 479 -13.45 21.30 -28.30
CA GLY A 479 -13.27 22.64 -28.89
C GLY A 479 -13.18 22.52 -30.40
N LYS A 480 -13.91 23.40 -31.09
CA LYS A 480 -14.03 23.52 -32.55
C LYS A 480 -12.71 23.68 -33.30
#